data_AF-A0A2S5LT00-F1
#
_entry.id   AF-A0A2S5LT00-F1
#
_cell.length_a   1.000
_cell.length_b   1.000
_cell.length_c   1.000
_cell.angle_alpha   90.00
_cell.angle_beta   90.00
_cell.angle_gamma   90.00
#
_symmetry.space_group_name_H-M   'P 1'
#
loop_
_entity.id
_entity.type
_entity.pdbx_description
1 polymer ?
#
loop_
_entity_poly.entity_id
_entity_poly.type
_entity_poly.pdbx_seq_one_letter_code
_entity_poly.pdbx_strand_id
1 'polypeptide(L)'
;IGDPSKIPLPVDISISSDASSLWVNTFMDGTARLFDLSNPEAPKQVYAKKIGAQVNMVSQSWDGKRVYFTTSLLANWDKKAADNEQFLKGYSWDGKDLREDFVVDFHKEGLGRAHHMKFTARAQKAEAP
;
A
#
# COMPACT_ATOMS: atom_id res chain seq x y z
N ILE A 1 -3.76 -3.60 -14.73
CA ILE A 1 -3.40 -4.03 -13.36
C ILE A 1 -4.36 -5.16 -12.98
N GLY A 2 -3.85 -6.39 -12.84
CA GLY A 2 -4.71 -7.57 -12.63
C GLY A 2 -5.58 -7.94 -13.83
N ASP A 3 -6.43 -8.94 -13.65
CA ASP A 3 -7.43 -9.39 -14.62
C ASP A 3 -8.70 -8.51 -14.50
N PRO A 4 -9.06 -7.72 -15.54
CA PRO A 4 -10.21 -6.82 -15.49
C PRO A 4 -11.53 -7.54 -15.20
N SER A 5 -11.66 -8.81 -15.60
CA SER A 5 -12.88 -9.60 -15.34
C SER A 5 -13.10 -9.87 -13.85
N LYS A 6 -12.05 -9.73 -13.03
CA LYS A 6 -12.09 -9.89 -11.57
C LYS A 6 -12.39 -8.60 -10.81
N ILE A 7 -12.64 -7.50 -11.53
CA ILE A 7 -13.02 -6.19 -10.99
C ILE A 7 -12.11 -5.74 -9.82
N PRO A 8 -10.78 -5.69 -10.01
CA PRO A 8 -9.85 -5.47 -8.91
C PRO A 8 -9.94 -4.05 -8.29
N LEU A 9 -10.41 -3.05 -9.04
CA LEU A 9 -10.50 -1.63 -8.68
C LEU A 9 -9.19 -1.04 -8.12
N PRO A 10 -8.30 -0.51 -8.97
CA PRO A 10 -7.12 0.24 -8.52
C PRO A 10 -7.54 1.50 -7.76
N VAL A 11 -6.95 1.74 -6.57
CA VAL A 11 -7.38 2.84 -5.69
C VAL A 11 -6.27 3.72 -5.15
N ASP A 12 -5.03 3.22 -5.08
CA ASP A 12 -3.90 4.00 -4.62
C ASP A 12 -2.59 3.49 -5.21
N ILE A 13 -1.60 4.39 -5.29
CA ILE A 13 -0.28 4.11 -5.83
C ILE A 13 0.83 4.75 -4.99
N SER A 14 2.00 4.12 -4.98
CA SER A 14 3.22 4.68 -4.40
C SER A 14 4.39 4.46 -5.33
N ILE A 15 5.11 5.52 -5.67
CA ILE A 15 6.29 5.48 -6.55
C ILE A 15 7.54 5.56 -5.67
N SER A 16 8.57 4.76 -5.98
CA SER A 16 9.85 4.84 -5.29
C SER A 16 10.55 6.18 -5.50
N SER A 17 11.40 6.57 -4.56
CA SER A 17 12.11 7.87 -4.60
C SER A 17 12.99 8.05 -5.84
N ASP A 18 13.44 6.95 -6.44
CA ASP A 18 14.23 6.88 -7.67
C ASP A 18 13.37 6.67 -8.94
N ALA A 19 12.04 6.67 -8.80
CA ALA A 19 11.07 6.43 -9.86
C ALA A 19 11.22 5.11 -10.63
N SER A 20 11.93 4.12 -10.07
CA SER A 20 12.18 2.83 -10.72
C SER A 20 11.08 1.79 -10.48
N SER A 21 10.21 1.99 -9.49
CA SER A 21 9.15 1.05 -9.14
C SER A 21 7.85 1.72 -8.69
N LEU A 22 6.74 1.03 -8.90
CA LEU A 22 5.38 1.48 -8.57
C LEU A 22 4.62 0.39 -7.83
N TRP A 23 4.22 0.67 -6.60
CA TRP A 23 3.17 -0.09 -5.93
C TRP A 23 1.80 0.38 -6.39
N VAL A 24 0.91 -0.58 -6.64
CA VAL A 24 -0.49 -0.34 -6.96
C VAL A 24 -1.36 -1.26 -6.13
N ASN A 25 -2.32 -0.69 -5.41
CA ASN A 25 -3.31 -1.45 -4.65
C ASN A 25 -4.60 -1.60 -5.43
N THR A 26 -5.16 -2.80 -5.36
CA THR A 26 -6.49 -3.12 -5.90
C THR A 26 -7.45 -3.48 -4.77
N PHE A 27 -8.51 -2.69 -4.64
CA PHE A 27 -9.38 -2.67 -3.47
C PHE A 27 -10.18 -3.95 -3.29
N MET A 28 -10.87 -4.39 -4.35
CA MET A 28 -11.84 -5.48 -4.24
C MET A 28 -11.17 -6.82 -3.99
N ASP A 29 -10.01 -7.04 -4.61
CA ASP A 29 -9.20 -8.26 -4.44
C ASP A 29 -8.16 -8.12 -3.32
N GLY A 30 -8.09 -6.97 -2.63
CA GLY A 30 -7.19 -6.70 -1.51
C GLY A 30 -5.71 -6.97 -1.79
N THR A 31 -5.27 -6.78 -3.04
CA THR A 31 -3.92 -7.16 -3.50
C THR A 31 -3.06 -5.92 -3.72
N ALA A 32 -1.83 -5.96 -3.21
CA ALA A 32 -0.77 -5.03 -3.57
C ALA A 32 0.07 -5.62 -4.71
N ARG A 33 0.42 -4.79 -5.68
CA ARG A 33 1.14 -5.20 -6.90
C ARG A 33 2.33 -4.27 -7.11
N LEU A 34 3.49 -4.82 -7.43
CA LEU A 34 4.68 -4.05 -7.76
C LEU A 34 4.93 -4.11 -9.26
N PHE A 35 5.17 -2.96 -9.84
CA PHE A 35 5.58 -2.80 -11.23
C PHE A 35 7.01 -2.26 -11.29
N ASP A 36 7.82 -2.86 -12.15
CA ASP A 36 9.06 -2.26 -12.66
C ASP A 36 8.68 -1.12 -13.60
N LEU A 37 9.19 0.08 -13.29
CA LEU A 37 8.96 1.35 -13.97
C LEU A 37 10.20 1.85 -14.72
N SER A 38 11.27 1.05 -14.85
CA SER A 38 12.49 1.42 -15.59
C SER A 38 12.21 1.85 -17.04
N ASN A 39 11.13 1.33 -17.64
CA ASN A 39 10.50 1.90 -18.84
C ASN A 39 9.05 2.33 -18.52
N PRO A 40 8.76 3.62 -18.33
CA PRO A 40 7.43 4.09 -17.93
C PRO A 40 6.36 3.90 -19.02
N GLU A 41 6.75 3.77 -20.29
CA GLU A 41 5.83 3.49 -21.40
C GLU A 41 5.43 2.00 -21.49
N ALA A 42 6.13 1.13 -20.75
CA ALA A 42 5.87 -0.30 -20.74
C ALA A 42 6.13 -0.93 -19.35
N PRO A 43 5.40 -0.49 -18.30
CA PRO A 43 5.60 -1.00 -16.94
C PRO A 43 5.27 -2.49 -16.86
N LYS A 44 6.08 -3.25 -16.10
CA LYS A 44 5.92 -4.71 -15.97
C LYS A 44 5.61 -5.09 -14.55
N GLN A 45 4.52 -5.84 -14.33
CA GLN A 45 4.24 -6.37 -13.00
C GLN A 45 5.29 -7.44 -12.65
N VAL A 46 6.04 -7.23 -11.57
CA VAL A 46 7.10 -8.15 -11.12
C VAL A 46 6.73 -8.90 -9.85
N TYR A 47 5.71 -8.43 -9.12
CA TYR A 47 5.29 -9.03 -7.85
C TYR A 47 3.84 -8.70 -7.49
N ALA A 48 3.20 -9.57 -6.71
CA ALA A 48 1.87 -9.36 -6.15
C ALA A 48 1.67 -10.11 -4.83
N LYS A 49 0.97 -9.50 -3.86
CA LYS A 49 0.62 -10.13 -2.58
C LYS A 49 -0.77 -9.71 -2.12
N LYS A 50 -1.56 -10.68 -1.65
CA LYS A 50 -2.83 -10.46 -0.97
C LYS A 50 -2.54 -9.90 0.43
N ILE A 51 -2.97 -8.67 0.71
CA ILE A 51 -2.71 -7.98 1.98
C ILE A 51 -3.86 -8.16 2.98
N GLY A 52 -5.09 -8.20 2.45
CA GLY A 52 -6.32 -8.37 3.21
C GLY A 52 -7.51 -8.71 2.31
N ALA A 53 -8.70 -8.85 2.88
CA ALA A 53 -9.96 -8.97 2.14
C ALA A 53 -10.20 -7.74 1.26
N GLN A 54 -9.84 -6.55 1.75
CA GLN A 54 -9.73 -5.30 1.01
C GLN A 54 -8.41 -4.58 1.34
N VAL A 55 -7.92 -3.72 0.45
CA VAL A 55 -6.77 -2.84 0.73
C VAL A 55 -6.92 -1.53 -0.04
N ASN A 56 -6.60 -0.41 0.59
CA ASN A 56 -6.74 0.90 -0.02
C ASN A 56 -5.38 1.58 -0.18
N MET A 57 -4.91 2.31 0.84
CA MET A 57 -3.71 3.12 0.71
C MET A 57 -2.44 2.26 0.76
N VAL A 58 -1.42 2.70 0.03
CA VAL A 58 -0.04 2.22 0.10
C VAL A 58 0.90 3.39 0.29
N SER A 59 1.86 3.23 1.18
CA SER A 59 2.95 4.20 1.32
C SER A 59 4.25 3.45 1.56
N GLN A 60 5.31 3.83 0.84
CA GLN A 60 6.64 3.26 1.01
C GLN A 60 7.57 4.22 1.73
N SER A 61 8.55 3.67 2.47
CA SER A 61 9.63 4.47 3.02
C SER A 61 10.54 5.01 1.91
N TRP A 62 11.21 6.13 2.19
CA TRP A 62 12.12 6.78 1.24
C TRP A 62 13.22 5.84 0.72
N ASP A 63 13.76 4.97 1.58
CA ASP A 63 14.77 3.98 1.21
C ASP A 63 14.23 2.75 0.45
N GLY A 64 12.91 2.69 0.21
CA GLY A 64 12.25 1.58 -0.47
C GLY A 64 12.20 0.26 0.31
N LYS A 65 12.68 0.23 1.56
CA LYS A 65 12.80 -1.00 2.36
C LYS A 65 11.56 -1.36 3.15
N ARG A 66 10.59 -0.45 3.27
CA ARG A 66 9.35 -0.66 4.03
C ARG A 66 8.16 -0.22 3.22
N VAL A 67 7.07 -0.98 3.33
CA VAL A 67 5.80 -0.68 2.69
C VAL A 67 4.69 -0.84 3.71
N TYR A 68 3.79 0.14 3.73
CA TYR A 68 2.69 0.23 4.69
C TYR A 68 1.37 0.22 3.93
N PHE A 69 0.37 -0.43 4.52
CA PHE A 69 -0.95 -0.58 3.92
C PHE A 69 -2.05 -0.29 4.93
N THR A 70 -3.09 0.39 4.47
CA THR A 70 -4.36 0.54 5.19
C THR A 70 -5.54 0.16 4.30
N THR A 71 -6.70 -0.07 4.89
CA THR A 71 -7.79 -0.78 4.22
C THR A 71 -8.97 0.06 3.79
N SER A 72 -9.32 1.14 4.49
CA SER A 72 -10.54 1.91 4.23
C SER A 72 -10.44 2.70 2.94
N LEU A 73 -11.46 2.62 2.08
CA LEU A 73 -11.64 3.56 0.95
C LEU A 73 -12.60 4.68 1.36
N LEU A 74 -13.85 4.31 1.61
CA LEU A 74 -14.93 5.17 2.11
C LEU A 74 -15.87 4.28 2.91
N ALA A 75 -16.38 4.74 4.06
CA ALA A 75 -17.12 3.90 5.01
C ALA A 75 -18.29 3.11 4.38
N ASN A 76 -18.98 3.70 3.39
CA ASN A 76 -20.10 3.07 2.71
C ASN A 76 -19.67 2.08 1.61
N TRP A 77 -18.44 2.20 1.11
CA TRP A 77 -17.88 1.36 0.05
C TRP A 77 -17.00 0.24 0.60
N ASP A 78 -16.52 0.38 1.84
CA ASP A 78 -15.86 -0.70 2.55
C ASP A 78 -16.74 -1.93 2.62
N LYS A 79 -16.10 -3.09 2.47
CA LYS A 79 -16.71 -4.40 2.69
C LYS A 79 -17.32 -4.46 4.09
N LYS A 80 -18.20 -5.44 4.30
CA LYS A 80 -19.02 -5.57 5.50
C LYS A 80 -18.68 -6.87 6.23
N ALA A 81 -19.16 -6.99 7.46
CA ALA A 81 -18.99 -8.18 8.29
C ALA A 81 -17.52 -8.63 8.38
N ALA A 82 -17.24 -9.92 8.16
CA ALA A 82 -15.91 -10.52 8.28
C ALA A 82 -14.87 -9.90 7.32
N ASP A 83 -15.31 -9.35 6.19
CA ASP A 83 -14.41 -8.75 5.19
C ASP A 83 -14.12 -7.27 5.45
N ASN A 84 -14.78 -6.64 6.43
CA ASN A 84 -14.56 -5.23 6.80
C ASN A 84 -13.31 -5.07 7.67
N GLU A 85 -12.16 -5.51 7.18
CA GLU A 85 -10.90 -5.36 7.90
C GLU A 85 -10.51 -3.88 8.00
N GLN A 86 -10.13 -3.42 9.18
CA GLN A 86 -9.62 -2.07 9.43
C GLN A 86 -8.25 -2.18 10.08
N PHE A 87 -7.19 -1.99 9.30
CA PHE A 87 -5.82 -2.12 9.81
C PHE A 87 -4.84 -1.12 9.25
N LEU A 88 -3.74 -0.95 9.98
CA LEU A 88 -2.44 -0.57 9.43
C LEU A 88 -1.52 -1.79 9.51
N LYS A 89 -0.97 -2.22 8.37
CA LYS A 89 0.08 -3.25 8.32
C LYS A 89 1.38 -2.65 7.80
N GLY A 90 2.49 -2.97 8.46
CA GLY A 90 3.84 -2.63 8.01
C GLY A 90 4.58 -3.87 7.55
N TYR A 91 5.32 -3.72 6.45
CA TYR A 91 6.12 -4.79 5.85
C TYR A 91 7.54 -4.32 5.58
N SER A 92 8.49 -5.24 5.73
CA SER A 92 9.85 -5.13 5.17
C SER A 92 9.85 -5.68 3.75
N TRP A 93 10.47 -4.94 2.82
CA TRP A 93 10.70 -5.37 1.44
C TRP A 93 12.18 -5.73 1.26
N ASP A 94 12.45 -6.99 0.94
CA ASP A 94 13.81 -7.50 0.72
C ASP A 94 14.24 -7.53 -0.76
N GLY A 95 13.39 -7.01 -1.65
CA GLY A 95 13.56 -7.10 -3.11
C GLY A 95 12.86 -8.31 -3.75
N LYS A 96 12.26 -9.21 -2.96
CA LYS A 96 11.64 -10.44 -3.41
C LYS A 96 10.26 -10.70 -2.79
N ASP A 97 10.10 -10.51 -1.48
CA ASP A 97 8.86 -10.71 -0.75
C ASP A 97 8.63 -9.61 0.29
N LEU A 98 7.35 -9.34 0.57
CA LEU A 98 6.93 -8.48 1.68
C LEU A 98 6.85 -9.34 2.94
N ARG A 99 7.77 -9.14 3.89
CA ARG A 99 7.69 -9.77 5.21
C ARG A 99 6.89 -8.88 6.15
N GLU A 100 5.76 -9.37 6.66
CA GLU A 100 4.96 -8.62 7.64
C GLU A 100 5.80 -8.38 8.91
N ASP A 101 5.88 -7.13 9.34
CA ASP A 101 6.59 -6.72 10.56
C ASP A 101 5.62 -6.49 11.72
N PHE A 102 4.48 -5.86 11.43
CA PHE A 102 3.45 -5.60 12.42
C PHE A 102 2.08 -5.38 11.78
N VAL A 103 1.05 -5.53 12.61
CA VAL A 103 -0.34 -5.18 12.32
C VAL A 103 -0.92 -4.38 13.49
N VAL A 104 -1.65 -3.32 13.18
CA VAL A 104 -2.51 -2.60 14.10
C VAL A 104 -3.94 -2.78 13.64
N ASP A 105 -4.76 -3.44 14.44
CA ASP A 105 -6.19 -3.63 14.18
C ASP A 105 -6.98 -2.44 14.73
N PHE A 106 -7.51 -1.59 13.84
CA PHE A 106 -8.21 -0.37 14.23
C PHE A 106 -9.56 -0.65 14.89
N HIS A 107 -10.20 -1.79 14.62
CA HIS A 107 -11.41 -2.16 15.34
C HIS A 107 -11.09 -2.55 16.78
N LYS A 108 -10.05 -3.37 16.97
CA LYS A 108 -9.60 -3.77 18.31
C LYS A 108 -9.12 -2.57 19.14
N GLU A 109 -8.41 -1.65 18.52
CA GLU A 109 -7.86 -0.45 19.18
C GLU A 109 -8.88 0.71 19.29
N GLY A 110 -10.09 0.58 18.72
CA GLY A 110 -11.11 1.63 18.76
C GLY A 110 -10.74 2.89 17.96
N LEU A 111 -9.90 2.76 16.93
CA LEU A 111 -9.33 3.86 16.13
C LEU A 111 -10.18 4.22 14.90
N GLY A 112 -11.26 3.49 14.64
CA GLY A 112 -12.16 3.73 13.51
C GLY A 112 -11.66 3.08 12.21
N ARG A 113 -11.55 3.86 11.13
CA ARG A 113 -11.24 3.36 9.78
C ARG A 113 -9.87 3.85 9.30
N ALA A 114 -9.00 2.91 8.96
CA ALA A 114 -7.62 3.21 8.59
C ALA A 114 -7.54 3.67 7.12
N HIS A 115 -7.17 4.93 6.89
CA HIS A 115 -7.07 5.52 5.54
C HIS A 115 -5.66 6.08 5.28
N HIS A 116 -5.51 7.38 5.05
CA HIS A 116 -4.24 7.98 4.62
C HIS A 116 -3.14 7.90 5.69
N MET A 117 -1.92 7.53 5.26
CA MET A 117 -0.71 7.51 6.09
C MET A 117 0.21 8.66 5.69
N LYS A 118 0.69 9.44 6.65
CA LYS A 118 1.65 10.53 6.38
C LYS A 118 2.93 10.31 7.18
N PHE A 119 3.97 9.86 6.49
CA PHE A 119 5.31 9.75 7.06
C PHE A 119 6.10 11.01 6.71
N THR A 120 6.36 11.84 7.71
CA THR A 120 7.15 13.06 7.51
C THR A 120 8.61 12.76 7.82
N ALA A 121 9.51 13.02 6.87
CA ALA A 121 10.92 13.11 7.19
C ALA A 121 11.16 14.35 8.09
N ARG A 122 12.15 14.29 8.99
CA ARG A 122 12.63 15.52 9.63
C ARG A 122 13.13 16.44 8.52
N ALA A 123 12.75 17.72 8.58
CA ALA A 123 13.34 18.73 7.71
C ALA A 123 14.86 18.65 7.82
N GLN A 124 15.54 18.60 6.67
CA GLN A 124 16.99 18.79 6.66
C GLN A 124 17.25 20.15 7.31
N LYS A 125 18.14 20.20 8.32
CA LYS A 125 18.61 21.50 8.83
C LYS A 125 19.13 22.24 7.61
N ALA A 126 18.62 23.45 7.38
CA ALA A 126 19.20 24.34 6.38
C ALA A 126 20.70 24.43 6.68
N GLU A 127 21.54 24.03 5.73
CA GLU A 127 22.93 24.42 5.77
C GLU A 127 22.92 25.94 5.62
N ALA A 128 23.40 26.64 6.66
CA ALA A 128 23.58 28.08 6.57
C ALA A 128 24.56 28.37 5.41
N PRO A 129 24.29 29.40 4.60
CA PRO A 129 25.12 29.74 3.45
C PRO A 129 26.57 30.04 3.83
#